data_AF-A0A8J3GWB4-F1
#
_entry.id   AF-A0A8J3GWB4-F1
#
_cell.length_a   1.000
_cell.length_b   1.000
_cell.length_c   1.000
_cell.angle_alpha   90.00
_cell.angle_beta   90.00
_cell.angle_gamma   90.00
#
_symmetry.space_group_name_H-M   'P 1'
#
loop_
_entity.id
_entity.type
_entity.pdbx_description
1 polymer ?
#
loop_
_entity_poly.entity_id
_entity_poly.type
_entity_poly.pdbx_seq_one_letter_code
_entity_poly.pdbx_strand_id
1 'polypeptide(L)'
;MLIGSLLLPSNVLAYGEGGGYGAPRNAGTAYGTPSGAQANAATTNAVVKLLTGGVRGCQRLQKVYRYDCYSQVYGQAAGLLRGNPAYSEARVVLSDVERSLSRTVRRNLDRAQPQVRMGNQQFRAIRADTLPAAKAAFASALEEAETRLLRSSNGQSEHHIRIAAALNSNKVLLRSALLLLRLIA
;
A
#
# COMPACT_ATOMS: atom_id res chain seq x y z
N MET A 1 -64.44 1.17 -34.44
CA MET A 1 -63.33 0.20 -34.46
C MET A 1 -62.09 0.93 -33.97
N LEU A 2 -61.67 0.69 -32.72
CA LEU A 2 -60.46 -0.13 -32.36
C LEU A 2 -59.18 0.59 -32.87
N ILE A 3 -58.17 1.00 -32.07
CA ILE A 3 -57.52 0.43 -30.88
C ILE A 3 -56.66 1.55 -30.21
N GLY A 4 -56.76 1.77 -28.89
CA GLY A 4 -55.67 1.60 -27.90
C GLY A 4 -54.75 2.83 -27.73
N SER A 5 -54.96 3.71 -26.75
CA SER A 5 -54.50 3.63 -25.35
C SER A 5 -53.04 3.20 -25.18
N LEU A 6 -52.16 4.14 -24.75
CA LEU A 6 -51.11 3.93 -23.76
C LEU A 6 -50.64 5.28 -23.21
N LEU A 7 -51.01 5.53 -21.96
CA LEU A 7 -50.58 6.62 -21.09
C LEU A 7 -49.14 6.36 -20.62
N LEU A 8 -48.29 7.38 -20.68
CA LEU A 8 -47.00 7.40 -20.00
C LEU A 8 -47.19 7.97 -18.58
N PRO A 9 -46.81 7.24 -17.51
CA PRO A 9 -46.54 7.89 -16.23
C PRO A 9 -45.07 8.28 -16.12
N SER A 10 -44.84 9.56 -15.85
CA SER A 10 -43.59 10.06 -15.28
C SER A 10 -43.42 9.47 -13.89
N ASN A 11 -42.26 8.89 -13.58
CA ASN A 11 -41.84 8.65 -12.20
C ASN A 11 -40.34 8.90 -12.04
N VAL A 12 -40.06 9.89 -11.20
CA VAL A 12 -38.77 10.27 -10.62
C VAL A 12 -38.48 9.34 -9.44
N LEU A 13 -37.32 8.69 -9.39
CA LEU A 13 -36.62 8.27 -8.16
C LEU A 13 -35.11 8.25 -8.49
N ALA A 14 -34.35 9.28 -8.09
CA ALA A 14 -33.65 9.39 -6.80
C ALA A 14 -32.45 8.43 -6.68
N TYR A 15 -31.28 8.99 -6.99
CA TYR A 15 -29.93 8.46 -6.80
C TYR A 15 -29.63 8.32 -5.29
N GLY A 16 -29.06 7.20 -4.85
CA GLY A 16 -28.61 7.05 -3.46
C GLY A 16 -28.17 5.65 -3.05
N GLU A 17 -27.14 5.07 -3.68
CA GLU A 17 -26.49 3.87 -3.17
C GLU A 17 -25.33 4.23 -2.23
N GLY A 18 -25.65 4.38 -0.95
CA GLY A 18 -24.68 4.45 0.14
C GLY A 18 -24.12 3.07 0.47
N GLY A 19 -22.94 2.74 -0.04
CA GLY A 19 -22.21 1.51 0.31
C GLY A 19 -21.59 1.59 1.71
N GLY A 20 -22.32 1.13 2.73
CA GLY A 20 -21.79 0.89 4.07
C GLY A 20 -21.02 -0.43 4.12
N TYR A 21 -19.70 -0.36 4.34
CA TYR A 21 -18.87 -1.52 4.63
C TYR A 21 -19.12 -1.99 6.06
N GLY A 22 -19.94 -3.04 6.21
CA GLY A 22 -20.15 -3.73 7.47
C GLY A 22 -18.86 -4.41 7.96
N ALA A 23 -18.48 -4.10 9.20
CA ALA A 23 -17.49 -4.88 9.94
C ALA A 23 -18.07 -6.27 10.27
N PRO A 24 -17.30 -7.37 10.16
CA PRO A 24 -17.78 -8.67 10.59
C PRO A 24 -17.94 -8.68 12.11
N ARG A 25 -19.15 -9.05 12.56
CA ARG A 25 -19.47 -9.35 13.96
C ARG A 25 -18.95 -10.75 14.29
N ASN A 26 -18.23 -10.85 15.42
CA ASN A 26 -17.77 -12.10 16.01
C ASN A 26 -18.94 -13.05 16.33
N ALA A 27 -18.81 -14.31 15.94
CA ALA A 27 -19.59 -15.42 16.46
C ALA A 27 -18.69 -16.66 16.56
N GLY A 28 -18.54 -17.20 17.77
CA GLY A 28 -17.90 -18.50 18.01
C GLY A 28 -16.87 -18.50 19.14
N THR A 29 -17.34 -18.64 20.37
CA THR A 29 -16.54 -19.07 21.53
C THR A 29 -15.99 -20.48 21.29
N ALA A 30 -14.68 -20.59 21.07
CA ALA A 30 -13.92 -21.81 21.30
C ALA A 30 -12.87 -21.49 22.38
N TYR A 31 -13.06 -22.04 23.59
CA TYR A 31 -12.02 -22.11 24.60
C TYR A 31 -10.94 -23.09 24.11
N GLY A 32 -10.00 -22.59 23.32
CA GLY A 32 -8.78 -23.25 22.92
C GLY A 32 -7.59 -22.50 23.48
N THR A 33 -6.70 -23.22 24.16
CA THR A 33 -5.33 -22.87 24.57
C THR A 33 -4.70 -21.77 23.70
N PRO A 34 -3.96 -20.78 24.25
CA PRO A 34 -3.29 -19.76 23.43
C PRO A 34 -2.18 -20.41 22.60
N SER A 35 -2.55 -20.99 21.46
CA SER A 35 -1.64 -21.34 20.39
C SER A 35 -1.04 -20.03 19.90
N GLY A 36 0.28 -19.86 20.07
CA GLY A 36 1.00 -18.69 19.58
C GLY A 36 0.53 -18.34 18.17
N ALA A 37 0.16 -17.08 17.94
CA ALA A 37 -0.55 -16.71 16.72
C ALA A 37 0.23 -17.19 15.48
N GLN A 38 -0.43 -18.00 14.66
CA GLN A 38 0.15 -18.57 13.45
C GLN A 38 0.02 -17.57 12.29
N ALA A 39 0.92 -17.68 11.33
CA ALA A 39 0.76 -16.99 10.06
C ALA A 39 -0.44 -17.57 9.29
N ASN A 40 -1.14 -16.74 8.50
CA ASN A 40 -2.28 -17.19 7.71
C ASN A 40 -2.34 -16.50 6.35
N ALA A 41 -2.91 -17.18 5.36
CA ALA A 41 -2.97 -16.69 4.00
C ALA A 41 -3.76 -15.38 3.85
N ALA A 42 -4.82 -15.16 4.63
CA ALA A 42 -5.64 -13.96 4.53
C ALA A 42 -4.85 -12.69 4.90
N THR A 43 -4.10 -12.72 6.00
CA THR A 43 -3.23 -11.61 6.42
C THR A 43 -2.14 -11.36 5.39
N THR A 44 -1.47 -12.40 4.89
CA THR A 44 -0.46 -12.27 3.83
C THR A 44 -1.05 -11.67 2.55
N ASN A 45 -2.22 -12.14 2.11
CA ASN A 45 -2.92 -11.63 0.93
C ASN A 45 -3.24 -10.14 1.07
N ALA A 46 -3.73 -9.71 2.23
CA ALA A 46 -4.04 -8.32 2.50
C ALA A 46 -2.79 -7.43 2.40
N VAL A 47 -1.67 -7.88 2.98
CA VAL A 47 -0.38 -7.18 2.90
C VAL A 47 0.12 -7.09 1.46
N VAL A 48 0.15 -8.21 0.73
CA VAL A 48 0.60 -8.25 -0.67
C VAL A 48 -0.26 -7.35 -1.57
N LYS A 49 -1.59 -7.39 -1.39
CA LYS A 49 -2.53 -6.54 -2.12
C LYS A 49 -2.29 -5.06 -1.83
N LEU A 50 -2.07 -4.70 -0.56
CA LEU A 50 -1.80 -3.32 -0.17
C LEU A 50 -0.44 -2.84 -0.72
N LEU A 51 0.61 -3.65 -0.62
CA LEU A 51 1.94 -3.28 -1.12
C LEU A 51 1.94 -3.06 -2.63
N THR A 52 1.35 -3.98 -3.40
CA THR A 52 1.37 -3.89 -4.86
C THR A 52 0.33 -2.90 -5.40
N GLY A 53 -0.88 -2.89 -4.83
CA GLY A 53 -1.98 -2.02 -5.23
C GLY A 53 -1.79 -0.58 -4.74
N GLY A 54 -1.33 -0.39 -3.51
CA GLY A 54 -1.08 0.92 -2.92
C GLY A 54 0.03 1.68 -3.62
N VAL A 55 1.18 1.05 -3.88
CA VAL A 55 2.30 1.67 -4.62
C VAL A 55 1.90 2.02 -6.07
N ARG A 56 1.09 1.17 -6.73
CA ARG A 56 0.48 1.50 -8.02
C ARG A 56 -0.50 2.67 -7.92
N GLY A 57 -1.33 2.70 -6.87
CA GLY A 57 -2.27 3.78 -6.59
C GLY A 57 -1.58 5.14 -6.45
N CYS A 58 -0.41 5.18 -5.80
CA CYS A 58 0.40 6.39 -5.68
C CYS A 58 0.82 6.99 -7.03
N GLN A 59 0.79 6.24 -8.14
CA GLN A 59 1.09 6.81 -9.48
C GLN A 59 0.07 7.87 -9.93
N ARG A 60 -1.13 7.89 -9.32
CA ARG A 60 -2.15 8.92 -9.58
C ARG A 60 -1.75 10.31 -9.05
N LEU A 61 -0.81 10.37 -8.12
CA LEU A 61 -0.26 11.62 -7.61
C LEU A 61 0.85 12.14 -8.53
N GLN A 62 1.09 13.46 -8.50
CA GLN A 62 2.27 14.03 -9.15
C GLN A 62 3.55 13.47 -8.51
N LYS A 63 4.63 13.37 -9.30
CA LYS A 63 5.88 12.68 -8.90
C LYS A 63 6.41 13.15 -7.54
N VAL A 64 6.34 14.45 -7.26
CA VAL A 64 6.80 15.08 -6.01
C VAL A 64 6.08 14.58 -4.75
N TYR A 65 4.85 14.06 -4.85
CA TYR A 65 4.08 13.55 -3.70
C TYR A 65 4.20 12.03 -3.50
N ARG A 66 4.72 11.30 -4.50
CA ARG A 66 4.65 9.83 -4.52
C ARG A 66 5.42 9.18 -3.38
N TYR A 67 6.52 9.76 -2.93
CA TYR A 67 7.38 9.16 -1.89
C TYR A 67 6.76 9.20 -0.50
N ASP A 68 5.99 10.24 -0.17
CA ASP A 68 5.21 10.27 1.07
C ASP A 68 4.05 9.26 1.00
N CYS A 69 3.45 9.11 -0.18
CA CYS A 69 2.45 8.06 -0.42
C CYS A 69 3.03 6.64 -0.26
N TYR A 70 4.20 6.36 -0.85
CA TYR A 70 4.87 5.08 -0.66
C TYR A 70 5.14 4.81 0.82
N SER A 71 5.71 5.79 1.55
CA SER A 71 5.97 5.67 2.99
C SER A 71 4.72 5.22 3.76
N GLN A 72 3.58 5.88 3.52
CA GLN A 72 2.32 5.54 4.18
C GLN A 72 1.82 4.12 3.83
N VAL A 73 1.96 3.69 2.57
CA VAL A 73 1.60 2.32 2.15
C VAL A 73 2.39 1.27 2.93
N TYR A 74 3.71 1.45 3.10
CA TYR A 74 4.54 0.53 3.88
C TYR A 74 4.18 0.55 5.38
N GLY A 75 3.88 1.74 5.93
CA GLY A 75 3.43 1.86 7.32
C GLY A 75 2.10 1.15 7.57
N GLN A 76 1.14 1.29 6.65
CA GLN A 76 -0.13 0.57 6.69
C GLN A 76 0.05 -0.95 6.57
N ALA A 77 0.92 -1.40 5.66
CA ALA A 77 1.23 -2.82 5.50
C ALA A 77 1.87 -3.42 6.76
N ALA A 78 2.81 -2.71 7.40
CA ALA A 78 3.33 -3.11 8.71
C ALA A 78 2.24 -3.11 9.80
N GLY A 79 1.29 -2.17 9.72
CA GLY A 79 0.13 -2.10 10.62
C GLY A 79 -0.75 -3.36 10.56
N LEU A 80 -0.98 -3.92 9.38
CA LEU A 80 -1.75 -5.16 9.19
C LEU A 80 -1.11 -6.39 9.87
N LEU A 81 0.20 -6.35 10.11
CA LEU A 81 0.96 -7.44 10.74
C LEU A 81 1.06 -7.30 12.28
N ARG A 82 0.51 -6.22 12.84
CA ARG A 82 0.60 -5.94 14.27
C ARG A 82 -0.16 -6.98 15.09
N GLY A 83 0.43 -7.41 16.21
CA GLY A 83 -0.21 -8.34 17.15
C GLY A 83 -0.05 -9.82 16.79
N ASN A 84 0.52 -10.16 15.64
CA ASN A 84 0.81 -11.55 15.28
C ASN A 84 2.33 -11.84 15.32
N PRO A 85 2.84 -12.58 16.32
CA PRO A 85 4.26 -12.92 16.44
C PRO A 85 4.86 -13.64 15.22
N ALA A 86 4.08 -14.44 14.48
CA ALA A 86 4.56 -15.13 13.27
C ALA A 86 4.95 -14.16 12.13
N TYR A 87 4.51 -12.89 12.21
CA TYR A 87 4.89 -11.82 11.28
C TYR A 87 5.81 -10.78 11.90
N SER A 88 6.38 -11.03 13.09
CA SER A 88 7.19 -10.05 13.81
C SER A 88 8.38 -9.54 12.98
N GLU A 89 9.13 -10.44 12.35
CA GLU A 89 10.26 -10.10 11.47
C GLU A 89 9.77 -9.32 10.23
N ALA A 90 8.75 -9.81 9.53
CA ALA A 90 8.18 -9.11 8.37
C ALA A 90 7.66 -7.71 8.71
N ARG A 91 7.01 -7.55 9.86
CA ARG A 91 6.53 -6.26 10.35
C ARG A 91 7.68 -5.28 10.57
N VAL A 92 8.77 -5.74 11.21
CA VAL A 92 9.96 -4.91 11.43
C VAL A 92 10.54 -4.47 10.09
N VAL A 93 10.70 -5.39 9.14
CA VAL A 93 11.24 -5.08 7.81
C VAL A 93 10.38 -4.04 7.07
N LEU A 94 9.05 -4.21 7.04
CA LEU A 94 8.17 -3.23 6.39
C LEU A 94 8.19 -1.86 7.10
N SER A 95 8.30 -1.87 8.43
CA SER A 95 8.46 -0.64 9.22
C SER A 95 9.79 0.06 8.91
N ASP A 96 10.87 -0.67 8.66
CA ASP A 96 12.16 -0.09 8.26
C ASP A 96 12.09 0.61 6.90
N VAL A 97 11.38 0.01 5.94
CA VAL A 97 11.12 0.65 4.64
C VAL A 97 10.33 1.95 4.82
N GLU A 98 9.25 1.92 5.59
CA GLU A 98 8.46 3.13 5.90
C GLU A 98 9.35 4.21 6.51
N ARG A 99 10.12 3.89 7.55
CA ARG A 99 10.98 4.84 8.26
C ARG A 99 12.03 5.43 7.35
N SER A 100 12.63 4.61 6.48
CA SER A 100 13.61 5.06 5.49
C SER A 100 13.00 6.08 4.53
N LEU A 101 11.83 5.78 3.96
CA LEU A 101 11.09 6.68 3.08
C LEU A 101 10.67 7.97 3.80
N SER A 102 10.11 7.86 4.99
CA SER A 102 9.69 9.00 5.81
C SER A 102 10.86 9.93 6.14
N ARG A 103 12.05 9.40 6.40
CA ARG A 103 13.28 10.20 6.55
C ARG A 103 13.67 10.89 5.24
N THR A 104 13.58 10.19 4.11
CA THR A 104 13.86 10.76 2.78
C THR A 104 12.89 11.89 2.44
N VAL A 105 11.60 11.73 2.71
CA VAL A 105 10.60 12.81 2.52
C VAL A 105 10.92 14.01 3.39
N ARG A 106 11.19 13.80 4.69
CA ARG A 106 11.50 14.89 5.63
C ARG A 106 12.72 15.71 5.22
N ARG A 107 13.81 15.05 4.79
CA ARG A 107 15.04 15.75 4.35
C ARG A 107 14.85 16.54 3.05
N ASN A 108 13.92 16.12 2.20
CA ASN A 108 13.74 16.66 0.86
C ASN A 108 12.45 17.46 0.69
N LEU A 109 11.79 17.79 1.80
CA LEU A 109 10.48 18.44 1.78
C LEU A 109 10.51 19.73 0.94
N ASP A 110 9.50 19.90 0.11
CA ASP A 110 9.23 21.17 -0.58
C ASP A 110 8.19 21.95 0.23
N ARG A 111 8.64 23.02 0.89
CA ARG A 111 7.77 23.87 1.72
C ARG A 111 6.92 24.83 0.90
N ALA A 112 7.25 25.06 -0.37
CA ALA A 112 6.49 25.93 -1.25
C ALA A 112 5.23 25.23 -1.78
N GLN A 113 5.20 23.90 -1.74
CA GLN A 113 4.08 23.10 -2.21
C GLN A 113 3.13 22.77 -1.05
N PRO A 114 1.81 22.96 -1.23
CA PRO A 114 0.83 22.56 -0.21
C PRO A 114 0.73 21.04 -0.10
N GLN A 115 0.18 20.55 1.00
CA GLN A 115 -0.18 19.13 1.09
C GLN A 115 -1.36 18.83 0.17
N VAL A 116 -1.33 17.68 -0.49
CA VAL A 116 -2.45 17.19 -1.31
C VAL A 116 -3.17 16.05 -0.62
N ARG A 117 -4.48 15.96 -0.85
CA ARG A 117 -5.33 14.91 -0.27
C ARG A 117 -5.77 13.92 -1.34
N MET A 118 -5.74 12.64 -1.02
CA MET A 118 -6.36 11.57 -1.81
C MET A 118 -7.07 10.62 -0.84
N GLY A 119 -8.40 10.57 -0.92
CA GLY A 119 -9.23 9.90 0.07
C GLY A 119 -9.06 10.53 1.46
N ASN A 120 -8.70 9.71 2.46
CA ASN A 120 -8.47 10.15 3.84
C ASN A 120 -6.99 10.38 4.17
N GLN A 121 -6.12 10.36 3.18
CA GLN A 121 -4.69 10.53 3.35
C GLN A 121 -4.23 11.88 2.78
N GLN A 122 -3.23 12.46 3.45
CA GLN A 122 -2.56 13.68 3.01
C GLN A 122 -1.10 13.38 2.69
N PHE A 123 -0.56 14.03 1.67
CA PHE A 123 0.79 13.79 1.17
C PHE A 123 1.54 15.09 1.02
N ARG A 124 2.82 15.06 1.41
CA ARG A 124 3.76 16.17 1.30
C ARG A 124 4.61 16.01 0.05
N ALA A 125 4.91 17.13 -0.59
CA ALA A 125 5.83 17.15 -1.71
C ALA A 125 7.29 17.09 -1.23
N ILE A 126 8.13 16.49 -2.07
CA ILE A 126 9.57 16.69 -2.03
C ILE A 126 10.01 17.56 -3.21
N ARG A 127 11.14 18.24 -3.08
CA ARG A 127 11.68 19.10 -4.14
C ARG A 127 11.99 18.27 -5.38
N ALA A 128 11.68 18.81 -6.56
CA ALA A 128 11.76 18.07 -7.82
C ALA A 128 13.18 17.59 -8.17
N ASP A 129 14.20 18.40 -7.87
CA ASP A 129 15.62 18.11 -8.04
C ASP A 129 16.09 16.90 -7.21
N THR A 130 15.41 16.61 -6.09
CA THR A 130 15.73 15.48 -5.20
C THR A 130 15.09 14.15 -5.63
N LEU A 131 14.19 14.16 -6.63
CA LEU A 131 13.46 12.97 -7.07
C LEU A 131 14.36 11.78 -7.45
N PRO A 132 15.50 11.96 -8.17
CA PRO A 132 16.40 10.86 -8.49
C PRO A 132 17.02 10.22 -7.24
N ALA A 133 17.46 11.05 -6.28
CA ALA A 133 18.06 10.59 -5.03
C ALA A 133 17.03 9.86 -4.15
N ALA A 134 15.82 10.40 -4.03
CA ALA A 134 14.72 9.76 -3.31
C ALA A 134 14.37 8.39 -3.90
N LYS A 135 14.45 8.28 -5.23
CA LYS A 135 14.22 7.03 -5.94
C LYS A 135 15.26 5.96 -5.64
N ALA A 136 16.54 6.34 -5.72
CA ALA A 136 17.65 5.44 -5.42
C ALA A 136 17.56 4.94 -3.97
N ALA A 137 17.28 5.85 -3.03
CA ALA A 137 17.07 5.50 -1.62
C ALA A 137 15.90 4.51 -1.44
N PHE A 138 14.79 4.70 -2.16
CA PHE A 138 13.67 3.76 -2.09
C PHE A 138 14.03 2.39 -2.67
N ALA A 139 14.67 2.34 -3.84
CA ALA A 139 15.08 1.08 -4.45
C ALA A 139 16.04 0.29 -3.54
N SER A 140 17.00 0.98 -2.91
CA SER A 140 17.93 0.39 -1.94
C SER A 140 17.20 -0.16 -0.70
N ALA A 141 16.24 0.59 -0.15
CA ALA A 141 15.45 0.12 1.00
C ALA A 141 14.62 -1.15 0.66
N LEU A 142 14.11 -1.26 -0.57
CA LEU A 142 13.39 -2.46 -1.01
C LEU A 142 14.31 -3.66 -1.21
N GLU A 143 15.51 -3.44 -1.76
CA GLU A 143 16.50 -4.49 -1.95
C GLU A 143 16.93 -5.10 -0.59
N GLU A 144 17.22 -4.24 0.38
CA GLU A 144 17.57 -4.67 1.74
C GLU A 144 16.41 -5.40 2.42
N ALA A 145 15.20 -4.87 2.29
CA ALA A 145 14.00 -5.47 2.89
C ALA A 145 13.69 -6.85 2.31
N GLU A 146 13.74 -7.01 0.99
CA GLU A 146 13.57 -8.31 0.34
C GLU A 146 14.63 -9.31 0.81
N THR A 147 15.89 -8.88 0.82
CA THR A 147 17.00 -9.70 1.30
C THR A 147 16.79 -10.17 2.73
N ARG A 148 16.36 -9.27 3.62
CA ARG A 148 16.09 -9.60 5.03
C ARG A 148 14.91 -10.56 5.19
N LEU A 149 13.84 -10.39 4.41
CA LEU A 149 12.69 -11.32 4.44
C LEU A 149 13.12 -12.72 4.01
N LEU A 150 13.85 -12.85 2.90
CA LEU A 150 14.27 -14.14 2.36
C LEU A 150 15.32 -14.86 3.24
N ARG A 151 16.11 -14.09 4.00
CA ARG A 151 17.12 -14.63 4.94
C ARG A 151 16.63 -14.79 6.37
N SER A 152 15.39 -14.39 6.66
CA SER A 152 14.84 -14.50 8.01
C SER A 152 14.76 -15.97 8.45
N SER A 153 14.67 -16.23 9.76
CA SER A 153 14.51 -17.59 10.28
C SER A 153 13.24 -18.26 9.73
N ASN A 154 12.22 -17.43 9.48
CA ASN A 154 10.98 -17.79 8.80
C ASN A 154 11.03 -17.50 7.28
N GLY A 155 12.21 -17.25 6.71
CA GLY A 155 12.40 -16.78 5.33
C GLY A 155 12.03 -17.82 4.27
N GLN A 156 12.00 -19.09 4.66
CA GLN A 156 11.47 -20.20 3.87
C GLN A 156 9.95 -20.38 4.04
N SER A 157 9.30 -19.60 4.90
CA SER A 157 7.84 -19.61 4.97
C SER A 157 7.25 -18.98 3.70
N GLU A 158 6.22 -19.63 3.16
CA GLU A 158 5.48 -19.14 2.00
C GLU A 158 5.08 -17.65 2.16
N HIS A 159 4.72 -17.26 3.38
CA HIS A 159 4.29 -15.90 3.70
C HIS A 159 5.39 -14.84 3.50
N HIS A 160 6.62 -15.11 3.94
CA HIS A 160 7.74 -14.18 3.79
C HIS A 160 8.15 -14.07 2.32
N ILE A 161 8.19 -15.20 1.59
CA ILE A 161 8.47 -15.24 0.15
C ILE A 161 7.45 -14.40 -0.63
N ARG A 162 6.16 -14.49 -0.30
CA ARG A 162 5.10 -13.74 -0.97
C ARG A 162 5.18 -12.24 -0.70
N ILE A 163 5.53 -11.83 0.51
CA ILE A 163 5.77 -10.41 0.83
C ILE A 163 7.02 -9.92 0.09
N ALA A 164 8.11 -10.69 0.09
CA ALA A 164 9.33 -10.39 -0.65
C ALA A 164 9.07 -10.20 -2.15
N ALA A 165 8.26 -11.07 -2.77
CA ALA A 165 7.86 -10.94 -4.17
C ALA A 165 7.10 -9.62 -4.45
N ALA A 166 6.26 -9.15 -3.52
CA ALA A 166 5.60 -7.86 -3.63
C ALA A 166 6.60 -6.69 -3.60
N LEU A 167 7.64 -6.77 -2.76
CA LEU A 167 8.72 -5.78 -2.74
C LEU A 167 9.47 -5.76 -4.07
N ASN A 168 9.79 -6.93 -4.61
CA ASN A 168 10.47 -7.05 -5.89
C ASN A 168 9.65 -6.47 -7.06
N SER A 169 8.34 -6.72 -7.08
CA SER A 169 7.43 -6.09 -8.05
C SER A 169 7.51 -4.56 -7.99
N ASN A 170 7.52 -4.00 -6.78
CA ASN A 170 7.67 -2.55 -6.59
C ASN A 170 9.05 -2.04 -7.02
N LYS A 171 10.15 -2.81 -6.86
CA LYS A 171 11.47 -2.45 -7.41
C LYS A 171 11.43 -2.34 -8.94
N VAL A 172 10.79 -3.29 -9.61
CA VAL A 172 10.66 -3.28 -11.08
C VAL A 172 9.94 -2.02 -11.56
N LEU A 173 8.83 -1.65 -10.91
CA LEU A 173 8.12 -0.39 -11.21
C LEU A 173 9.04 0.84 -11.11
N LEU A 174 9.90 0.88 -10.08
CA LEU A 174 10.88 1.96 -9.93
C LEU A 174 11.92 1.93 -11.05
N ARG A 175 12.44 0.75 -11.42
CA ARG A 175 13.45 0.62 -12.50
C ARG A 175 12.91 1.09 -13.85
N SER A 176 11.69 0.72 -14.22
CA SER A 176 11.06 1.18 -15.47
C SER A 176 10.99 2.70 -15.53
N ALA A 177 10.65 3.36 -14.41
CA ALA A 177 10.64 4.81 -14.35
C ALA A 177 12.06 5.45 -14.35
N LEU A 178 13.14 4.71 -14.07
CA LEU A 178 14.53 5.23 -14.00
C LEU A 178 15.09 5.30 -15.41
N LEU A 179 14.85 4.26 -16.19
CA LEU A 179 15.18 4.23 -17.61
C LEU A 179 14.50 5.38 -18.33
N LEU A 180 13.21 5.64 -18.06
CA LEU A 180 12.49 6.78 -18.65
C LEU A 180 13.07 8.15 -18.24
N LEU A 181 13.58 8.31 -17.02
CA LEU A 181 14.22 9.58 -16.61
C LEU A 181 15.56 9.82 -17.31
N ARG A 182 16.30 8.76 -17.63
CA ARG A 182 17.58 8.85 -18.35
C ARG A 182 17.42 9.07 -19.85
N LEU A 183 16.24 8.83 -20.41
CA LEU A 183 15.94 9.05 -21.83
C LEU A 183 15.40 10.46 -22.11
N ILE A 184 15.09 11.25 -21.07
CA ILE A 184 14.48 12.59 -21.18
C ILE A 184 15.41 13.67 -20.58
N ALA A 185 16.57 13.27 -20.06
CA ALA A 185 17.64 14.16 -19.59
C ALA A 185 18.76 14.18 -20.63
#